data_AF-A0A9P4SHA0-F1
#
_entry.id   AF-A0A9P4SHA0-F1
#
_cell.length_a   1.000
_cell.length_b   1.000
_cell.length_c   1.000
_cell.angle_alpha   90.00
_cell.angle_beta   90.00
_cell.angle_gamma   90.00
#
_symmetry.space_group_name_H-M   'P 1'
#
loop_
_entity.id
_entity.type
_entity.pdbx_description
1 polymer ?
#
loop_
_entity_poly.entity_id
_entity_poly.type
_entity_poly.pdbx_seq_one_letter_code
_entity_poly.pdbx_strand_id
1 'polypeptide(L)'
;MDKDPAVDSEVDSFSLVLPLPYRVAIIIVLGVWAWGANLHYLHAIKIDVPALIRYPPRTSHAHLPHHLSTYRLAALLSLPLCASLLLFWTLTRCDPALVLSWEIIPNFYLLLLALAFLLPFHNLSRNGRARFLHTLRRISIGGLAEAQDGKFGDIIAADALTSYAKVLGDLFVTLCMMFTHRHSTAHPHRACGGAIVVPLIIAIPSLIRLRQCLIEYLRIRNGNKRSGAVGSSGWGGQHLANALKYASAFPVITLSALQRGEDPAKLGMSETTLFRLWLFFVFINSFYSFYWDVAKDWDLSLFSSARVRNSPEHPWGLRRYRYFHASELYYATILVDFLLRMTWSFKLSPHLDHFNDLEGGIFLIEVLEVFRRWIWIFFRVETEWVRNNRGPAPDDILLGEYGKYDVDD
;
A
#
# COMPACT_ATOMS: atom_id res chain seq x y z
N MET A 1 19.99 -25.94 -41.85
CA MET A 1 19.79 -26.04 -40.39
C MET A 1 18.71 -25.04 -40.06
N ASP A 2 17.49 -25.54 -40.12
CA ASP A 2 16.28 -24.76 -39.96
C ASP A 2 16.22 -24.24 -38.53
N LYS A 3 16.15 -22.91 -38.39
CA LYS A 3 15.83 -22.28 -37.12
C LYS A 3 14.36 -22.58 -36.86
N ASP A 4 14.12 -23.41 -35.86
CA ASP A 4 12.79 -23.65 -35.30
C ASP A 4 12.08 -22.32 -35.02
N PRO A 5 10.82 -22.15 -35.46
CA PRO A 5 10.06 -20.96 -35.14
C PRO A 5 9.58 -21.05 -33.67
N ALA A 6 10.00 -20.07 -32.86
CA ALA A 6 9.45 -19.75 -31.54
C ALA A 6 9.56 -20.83 -30.44
N VAL A 7 10.79 -21.13 -30.01
CA VAL A 7 10.97 -21.38 -28.57
C VAL A 7 10.87 -20.01 -27.90
N ASP A 8 9.77 -19.73 -27.19
CA ASP A 8 9.68 -18.54 -26.35
C ASP A 8 10.93 -18.47 -25.47
N SER A 9 11.65 -17.34 -25.54
CA SER A 9 12.86 -17.13 -24.75
C SER A 9 12.52 -17.35 -23.28
N GLU A 10 13.29 -18.20 -22.59
CA GLU A 10 13.14 -18.46 -21.14
C GLU A 10 13.23 -17.16 -20.31
N VAL A 11 13.86 -16.13 -20.87
CA VAL A 11 13.97 -14.78 -20.31
C VAL A 11 13.25 -13.77 -21.20
N ASP A 12 12.29 -13.02 -20.66
CA ASP A 12 11.65 -11.91 -21.36
C ASP A 12 12.57 -10.69 -21.49
N SER A 13 12.27 -9.83 -22.47
CA SER A 13 13.05 -8.62 -22.80
C SER A 13 13.31 -7.72 -21.58
N PHE A 14 12.35 -7.62 -20.66
CA PHE A 14 12.50 -6.77 -19.48
C PHE A 14 13.34 -7.47 -18.39
N SER A 15 13.19 -8.78 -18.22
CA SER A 15 14.01 -9.59 -17.30
C SER A 15 15.49 -9.68 -17.71
N LEU A 16 15.83 -9.49 -18.99
CA LEU A 16 17.23 -9.37 -19.43
C LEU A 16 17.95 -8.20 -18.76
N VAL A 17 17.23 -7.10 -18.53
CA VAL A 17 17.78 -5.88 -17.93
C VAL A 17 17.49 -5.84 -16.43
N LEU A 18 16.26 -6.15 -16.04
CA LEU A 18 15.79 -6.01 -14.67
C LEU A 18 14.96 -7.24 -14.28
N PRO A 19 15.60 -8.33 -13.85
CA PRO A 19 14.88 -9.53 -13.39
C PRO A 19 14.07 -9.27 -12.11
N LEU A 20 13.09 -10.13 -11.85
CA LEU A 20 12.10 -9.98 -10.77
C LEU A 20 12.68 -9.65 -9.38
N PRO A 21 13.78 -10.27 -8.90
CA PRO A 21 14.32 -9.96 -7.58
C PRO A 21 14.76 -8.49 -7.45
N TYR A 22 15.32 -7.90 -8.52
CA TYR A 22 15.69 -6.48 -8.53
C TYR A 22 14.49 -5.56 -8.58
N ARG A 23 13.42 -5.94 -9.28
CA ARG A 23 12.17 -5.17 -9.31
C ARG A 23 11.59 -5.01 -7.90
N VAL A 24 11.49 -6.13 -7.18
CA VAL A 24 11.03 -6.17 -5.79
C VAL A 24 11.94 -5.31 -4.89
N ALA A 25 13.26 -5.49 -5.00
CA ALA A 25 14.25 -4.73 -4.25
C ALA A 25 14.12 -3.20 -4.47
N ILE A 26 14.05 -2.76 -5.73
CA ILE A 26 13.94 -1.34 -6.08
C ILE A 26 12.69 -0.73 -5.45
N ILE A 27 11.54 -1.40 -5.54
CA ILE A 27 10.29 -0.87 -5.01
C ILE A 27 10.36 -0.74 -3.48
N ILE A 28 10.92 -1.74 -2.78
CA ILE A 28 11.12 -1.68 -1.32
C ILE A 28 12.03 -0.50 -0.94
N VAL A 29 13.17 -0.32 -1.63
CA VAL A 29 14.11 0.78 -1.35
C VAL A 29 13.48 2.14 -1.66
N LEU A 30 12.72 2.25 -2.76
CA LEU A 30 11.96 3.44 -3.11
C LEU A 30 10.96 3.80 -2.00
N GLY A 31 10.30 2.81 -1.40
CA GLY A 31 9.44 3.01 -0.23
C GLY A 31 10.13 3.66 0.96
N VAL A 32 11.37 3.30 1.24
CA VAL A 32 12.16 3.90 2.33
C VAL A 32 12.50 5.36 2.01
N TRP A 33 12.90 5.66 0.78
CA TRP A 33 13.11 7.03 0.31
C TRP A 33 11.84 7.88 0.39
N ALA A 34 10.73 7.32 -0.09
CA ALA A 34 9.40 7.93 -0.06
C ALA A 34 8.95 8.27 1.38
N TRP A 35 9.18 7.36 2.34
CA TRP A 35 8.91 7.63 3.74
C TRP A 35 9.83 8.72 4.32
N GLY A 36 11.13 8.71 3.96
CA GLY A 36 12.06 9.76 4.34
C GLY A 36 11.62 11.15 3.84
N ALA A 37 11.16 11.23 2.59
CA ALA A 37 10.61 12.45 2.00
C ALA A 37 9.32 12.94 2.68
N ASN A 38 8.42 12.02 3.05
CA ASN A 38 7.25 12.34 3.86
C ASN A 38 7.66 13.02 5.16
N LEU A 39 8.54 12.37 5.93
CA LEU A 39 9.02 12.90 7.21
C LEU A 39 9.72 14.25 7.06
N HIS A 40 10.53 14.43 6.01
CA HIS A 40 11.30 15.64 5.80
C HIS A 40 10.40 16.84 5.51
N TYR A 41 9.51 16.71 4.51
CA TYR A 41 8.66 17.82 4.10
C TYR A 41 7.61 18.16 5.18
N LEU A 42 7.00 17.15 5.82
CA LEU A 42 6.06 17.38 6.91
C LEU A 42 6.73 18.06 8.11
N HIS A 43 7.98 17.71 8.42
CA HIS A 43 8.77 18.41 9.42
C HIS A 43 9.03 19.88 9.03
N ALA A 44 9.36 20.15 7.76
CA ALA A 44 9.61 21.50 7.27
C ALA A 44 8.38 22.42 7.42
N ILE A 45 7.17 21.90 7.26
CA ILE A 45 5.91 22.63 7.48
C ILE A 45 5.37 22.52 8.92
N LYS A 46 6.20 22.06 9.87
CA LYS A 46 5.91 21.98 11.31
C LYS A 46 4.78 21.00 11.69
N ILE A 47 4.63 19.90 10.95
CA ILE A 47 3.80 18.76 11.33
C ILE A 47 4.67 17.68 11.99
N ASP A 48 4.41 17.39 13.27
CA ASP A 48 5.18 16.41 14.04
C ASP A 48 4.64 14.99 13.83
N VAL A 49 5.07 14.36 12.72
CA VAL A 49 4.74 12.97 12.39
C VAL A 49 5.14 11.99 13.50
N PRO A 50 6.37 12.04 14.06
CA PRO A 50 6.75 11.21 15.21
C PRO A 50 5.73 11.25 16.35
N ALA A 51 5.26 12.44 16.74
CA ALA A 51 4.24 12.57 17.79
C ALA A 51 2.91 11.89 17.41
N LEU A 52 2.45 12.03 16.17
CA LEU A 52 1.22 11.40 15.68
C LEU A 52 1.27 9.88 15.70
N ILE A 53 2.41 9.29 15.33
CA ILE A 53 2.60 7.84 15.33
C ILE A 53 3.16 7.30 16.65
N ARG A 54 3.22 8.15 17.69
CA ARG A 54 3.77 7.85 19.02
C ARG A 54 5.22 7.31 18.98
N TYR A 55 6.02 7.79 18.03
CA TYR A 55 7.46 7.54 17.96
C TYR A 55 8.19 8.31 19.08
N PRO A 56 9.24 7.75 19.72
CA PRO A 56 9.89 8.40 20.83
C PRO A 56 10.45 9.77 20.41
N PRO A 57 10.23 10.82 21.21
CA PRO A 57 10.77 12.12 20.91
C PRO A 57 12.30 12.09 20.94
N ARG A 58 12.91 13.03 20.23
CA ARG A 58 14.36 13.23 20.33
C ARG A 58 14.70 13.70 21.73
N THR A 59 15.66 13.03 22.37
CA THR A 59 16.17 13.38 23.72
C THR A 59 16.94 14.70 23.73
N SER A 60 17.47 15.15 22.58
CA SER A 60 18.10 16.46 22.41
C SER A 60 18.06 16.90 20.95
N HIS A 61 18.13 18.22 20.72
CA HIS A 61 18.25 18.81 19.38
C HIS A 61 19.53 18.37 18.64
N ALA A 62 20.54 17.90 19.37
CA ALA A 62 21.77 17.32 18.81
C ALA A 62 21.54 15.94 18.17
N HIS A 63 20.44 15.23 18.51
CA HIS A 63 20.10 13.98 17.84
C HIS A 63 19.60 14.26 16.42
N LEU A 64 20.07 13.42 15.50
CA LEU A 64 19.68 13.43 14.09
C LEU A 64 18.15 13.42 13.96
N PRO A 65 17.58 14.28 13.10
CA PRO A 65 16.17 14.21 12.76
C PRO A 65 15.78 12.84 12.22
N HIS A 66 14.51 12.45 12.43
CA HIS A 66 14.02 11.14 11.99
C HIS A 66 14.11 10.98 10.47
N HIS A 67 13.81 12.02 9.68
CA HIS A 67 13.94 11.97 8.22
C HIS A 67 15.39 11.71 7.78
N LEU A 68 16.38 12.32 8.43
CA LEU A 68 17.79 12.10 8.10
C LEU A 68 18.26 10.70 8.48
N SER A 69 17.75 10.16 9.60
CA SER A 69 17.97 8.75 9.97
C SER A 69 17.37 7.80 8.93
N THR A 70 16.19 8.12 8.40
CA THR A 70 15.54 7.35 7.33
C THR A 70 16.33 7.45 6.01
N TYR A 71 16.83 8.63 5.64
CA TYR A 71 17.68 8.78 4.45
C TYR A 71 19.00 8.03 4.56
N ARG A 72 19.60 7.95 5.75
CA ARG A 72 20.80 7.11 5.97
C ARG A 72 20.49 5.63 5.74
N LEU A 73 19.35 5.14 6.21
CA LEU A 73 18.89 3.78 5.91
C LEU A 73 18.65 3.61 4.40
N ALA A 74 17.97 4.55 3.76
CA ALA A 74 17.70 4.51 2.33
C ALA A 74 19.00 4.46 1.50
N ALA A 75 20.00 5.28 1.83
CA ALA A 75 21.32 5.27 1.21
C ALA A 75 22.07 3.94 1.45
N LEU A 76 22.03 3.42 2.69
CA LEU A 76 22.63 2.12 3.02
C LEU A 76 22.03 0.97 2.21
N LEU A 77 20.74 1.03 1.88
CA LEU A 77 20.09 0.02 1.04
C LEU A 77 20.35 0.26 -0.45
N SER A 78 20.44 1.52 -0.88
CA SER A 78 20.60 1.91 -2.29
C SER A 78 22.02 1.68 -2.81
N LEU A 79 23.06 1.97 -2.02
CA LEU A 79 24.44 1.79 -2.45
C LEU A 79 24.77 0.33 -2.86
N PRO A 80 24.48 -0.71 -2.03
CA PRO A 80 24.67 -2.09 -2.44
C PRO A 80 23.71 -2.52 -3.56
N LEU A 81 22.53 -1.91 -3.69
CA LEU A 81 21.61 -2.18 -4.80
C LEU A 81 22.22 -1.72 -6.12
N CYS A 82 22.69 -0.48 -6.18
CA CYS A 82 23.35 0.07 -7.36
C CYS A 82 24.61 -0.72 -7.71
N ALA A 83 25.44 -1.07 -6.72
CA ALA A 83 26.61 -1.90 -6.94
C ALA A 83 26.25 -3.29 -7.50
N SER A 84 25.21 -3.91 -6.95
CA SER A 84 24.70 -5.22 -7.40
C SER A 84 24.15 -5.15 -8.83
N LEU A 85 23.33 -4.14 -9.15
CA LEU A 85 22.78 -3.91 -10.49
C LEU A 85 23.89 -3.66 -11.52
N LEU A 86 24.85 -2.79 -11.21
CA LEU A 86 25.97 -2.52 -12.09
C LEU A 86 26.79 -3.78 -12.33
N LEU A 87 27.11 -4.54 -11.27
CA LEU A 87 27.81 -5.81 -11.39
C LEU A 87 27.04 -6.79 -12.28
N PHE A 88 25.73 -6.96 -12.04
CA PHE A 88 24.87 -7.81 -12.85
C PHE A 88 24.90 -7.41 -14.33
N TRP A 89 24.67 -6.14 -14.66
CA TRP A 89 24.71 -5.66 -16.06
C TRP A 89 26.08 -5.84 -16.71
N THR A 90 27.18 -5.60 -15.99
CA THR A 90 28.52 -5.79 -16.53
C THR A 90 28.84 -7.26 -16.84
N LEU A 91 28.35 -8.19 -16.02
CA LEU A 91 28.60 -9.61 -16.19
C LEU A 91 27.67 -10.24 -17.22
N THR A 92 26.39 -9.89 -17.22
CA THR A 92 25.39 -10.51 -18.10
C THR A 92 25.37 -9.90 -19.49
N ARG A 93 25.59 -8.58 -19.63
CA ARG A 93 25.53 -7.85 -20.90
C ARG A 93 24.25 -8.14 -21.70
N CYS A 94 23.14 -8.35 -21.00
CA CYS A 94 21.84 -8.75 -21.54
C CYS A 94 21.86 -10.09 -22.32
N ASP A 95 22.86 -10.94 -22.12
CA ASP A 95 22.87 -12.30 -22.65
C ASP A 95 21.97 -13.21 -21.81
N PRO A 96 20.97 -13.89 -22.40
CA PRO A 96 20.01 -14.71 -21.65
C PRO A 96 20.67 -15.82 -20.82
N ALA A 97 21.67 -16.51 -21.37
CA ALA A 97 22.33 -17.61 -20.66
C ALA A 97 23.12 -17.08 -19.45
N LEU A 98 23.77 -15.93 -19.61
CA LEU A 98 24.47 -15.28 -18.50
C LEU A 98 23.49 -14.77 -17.42
N VAL A 99 22.34 -14.20 -17.82
CA VAL A 99 21.28 -13.77 -16.88
C VAL A 99 20.78 -14.91 -16.00
N LEU A 100 20.61 -16.11 -16.56
CA LEU A 100 20.22 -17.31 -15.82
C LEU A 100 21.37 -17.78 -14.91
N SER A 101 22.59 -17.87 -15.44
CA SER A 101 23.75 -18.38 -14.68
C SER A 101 24.17 -17.50 -13.50
N TRP A 102 23.95 -16.17 -13.59
CA TRP A 102 24.34 -15.20 -12.57
C TRP A 102 23.17 -14.79 -11.65
N GLU A 103 22.12 -15.60 -11.55
CA GLU A 103 20.96 -15.32 -10.67
C GLU A 103 21.34 -15.15 -9.19
N ILE A 104 22.50 -15.68 -8.77
CA ILE A 104 23.03 -15.50 -7.43
C ILE A 104 23.21 -14.02 -7.05
N ILE A 105 23.50 -13.13 -8.01
CA ILE A 105 23.75 -11.71 -7.76
C ILE A 105 22.48 -11.00 -7.26
N PRO A 106 21.35 -11.00 -8.02
CA PRO A 106 20.09 -10.43 -7.54
C PRO A 106 19.59 -11.09 -6.25
N ASN A 107 19.69 -12.41 -6.15
CA ASN A 107 19.21 -13.15 -4.97
C ASN A 107 20.01 -12.85 -3.71
N PHE A 108 21.33 -12.71 -3.85
CA PHE A 108 22.19 -12.32 -2.73
C PHE A 108 21.85 -10.91 -2.24
N TYR A 109 21.61 -9.96 -3.15
CA TYR A 109 21.14 -8.64 -2.74
C TYR A 109 19.79 -8.70 -2.02
N LEU A 110 18.83 -9.47 -2.54
CA LEU A 110 17.52 -9.62 -1.91
C LEU A 110 17.62 -10.21 -0.49
N LEU A 111 18.54 -11.16 -0.28
CA LEU A 111 18.89 -11.67 1.05
C LEU A 111 19.47 -10.57 1.94
N LEU A 112 20.46 -9.80 1.45
CA LEU A 112 21.03 -8.68 2.21
C LEU A 112 19.97 -7.64 2.61
N LEU A 113 19.04 -7.34 1.70
CA LEU A 113 17.91 -6.45 1.95
C LEU A 113 17.03 -7.01 3.09
N ALA A 114 16.65 -8.29 3.03
CA ALA A 114 15.87 -8.93 4.08
C ALA A 114 16.61 -8.92 5.43
N LEU A 115 17.89 -9.26 5.45
CA LEU A 115 18.73 -9.22 6.67
C LEU A 115 18.84 -7.81 7.24
N ALA A 116 18.90 -6.78 6.38
CA ALA A 116 18.94 -5.39 6.82
C ALA A 116 17.66 -4.96 7.56
N PHE A 117 16.49 -5.51 7.23
CA PHE A 117 15.24 -5.25 7.95
C PHE A 117 15.04 -6.14 9.18
N LEU A 118 15.48 -7.40 9.12
CA LEU A 118 15.21 -8.40 10.16
C LEU A 118 16.25 -8.41 11.29
N LEU A 119 17.54 -8.20 10.98
CA LEU A 119 18.60 -8.34 11.98
C LEU A 119 18.81 -7.05 12.78
N PRO A 120 18.94 -7.13 14.12
CA PRO A 120 19.13 -5.97 14.99
C PRO A 120 20.61 -5.53 15.02
N PHE A 121 21.16 -5.07 13.89
CA PHE A 121 22.53 -4.54 13.86
C PHE A 121 22.65 -3.32 14.79
N HIS A 122 23.54 -3.40 15.78
CA HIS A 122 23.69 -2.41 16.85
C HIS A 122 23.96 -0.99 16.30
N ASN A 123 24.70 -0.90 15.21
CA ASN A 123 25.16 0.37 14.62
C ASN A 123 24.16 0.98 13.62
N LEU A 124 23.01 0.34 13.37
CA LEU A 124 22.07 0.69 12.30
C LEU A 124 20.61 0.80 12.80
N SER A 125 20.35 1.71 13.73
CA SER A 125 18.99 2.03 14.22
C SER A 125 18.20 0.84 14.80
N ARG A 126 18.80 0.15 15.78
CA ARG A 126 18.19 -1.00 16.49
C ARG A 126 16.76 -0.73 16.96
N ASN A 127 16.53 0.44 17.57
CA ASN A 127 15.21 0.82 18.12
C ASN A 127 14.17 1.06 17.02
N GLY A 128 14.56 1.67 15.90
CA GLY A 128 13.68 1.88 14.76
C GLY A 128 13.24 0.57 14.13
N ARG A 129 14.17 -0.37 13.93
CA ARG A 129 13.87 -1.70 13.37
C ARG A 129 13.02 -2.55 14.30
N ALA A 130 13.37 -2.62 15.58
CA ALA A 130 12.57 -3.36 16.57
C ALA A 130 11.12 -2.86 16.60
N ARG A 131 10.92 -1.55 16.53
CA ARG A 131 9.59 -0.95 16.45
C ARG A 131 8.89 -1.26 15.13
N PHE A 132 9.58 -1.17 14.00
CA PHE A 132 9.02 -1.53 12.69
C PHE A 132 8.53 -2.98 12.68
N LEU A 133 9.37 -3.93 13.14
CA LEU A 133 9.01 -5.33 13.25
C LEU A 133 7.87 -5.56 14.26
N HIS A 134 7.86 -4.82 15.37
CA HIS A 134 6.76 -4.87 16.34
C HIS A 134 5.45 -4.37 15.73
N THR A 135 5.46 -3.27 14.98
CA THR A 135 4.30 -2.77 14.23
C THR A 135 3.84 -3.79 13.20
N LEU A 136 4.73 -4.35 12.38
CA LEU A 136 4.39 -5.40 11.42
C LEU A 136 3.76 -6.62 12.10
N ARG A 137 4.35 -7.10 13.20
CA ARG A 137 3.80 -8.21 13.98
C ARG A 137 2.41 -7.87 14.51
N ARG A 138 2.23 -6.66 15.06
CA ARG A 138 0.98 -6.19 15.65
C ARG A 138 -0.15 -6.07 14.63
N ILE A 139 0.12 -5.50 13.45
CA ILE A 139 -0.89 -5.39 12.39
C ILE A 139 -1.23 -6.77 11.81
N SER A 140 -0.24 -7.66 11.66
CA SER A 140 -0.45 -8.99 11.05
C SER A 140 -1.15 -9.98 11.98
N ILE A 141 -0.67 -10.13 13.22
CA ILE A 141 -1.11 -11.19 14.15
C ILE A 141 -2.20 -10.68 15.12
N GLY A 142 -2.18 -9.39 15.49
CA GLY A 142 -3.10 -8.83 16.49
C GLY A 142 -2.43 -8.05 17.60
N GLY A 143 -3.25 -7.56 18.53
CA GLY A 143 -2.82 -6.60 19.56
C GLY A 143 -2.82 -5.17 19.08
N LEU A 144 -3.73 -4.82 18.16
CA LEU A 144 -3.85 -3.48 17.56
C LEU A 144 -3.88 -2.40 18.62
N ALA A 145 -3.02 -1.39 18.43
CA ALA A 145 -2.90 -0.28 19.35
C ALA A 145 -4.26 0.41 19.54
N GLU A 146 -4.54 0.85 20.76
CA GLU A 146 -5.65 1.76 21.01
C GLU A 146 -5.32 3.15 20.44
N ALA A 147 -6.31 4.04 20.40
CA ALA A 147 -6.15 5.38 19.82
C ALA A 147 -4.95 6.13 20.46
N GLN A 148 -4.79 5.98 21.78
CA GLN A 148 -3.71 6.58 22.55
C GLN A 148 -2.33 5.94 22.32
N ASP A 149 -2.27 4.68 21.86
CA ASP A 149 -1.06 3.84 21.82
C ASP A 149 -0.39 3.75 20.43
N GLY A 150 -0.80 4.61 19.49
CA GLY A 150 -0.21 4.66 18.15
C GLY A 150 -1.00 3.92 17.06
N LYS A 151 -2.33 3.79 17.23
CA LYS A 151 -3.26 3.28 16.19
C LYS A 151 -3.04 3.92 14.82
N PHE A 152 -2.75 5.22 14.77
CA PHE A 152 -2.51 5.91 13.51
C PHE A 152 -1.29 5.37 12.74
N GLY A 153 -0.20 5.04 13.45
CA GLY A 153 0.97 4.40 12.87
C GLY A 153 0.67 3.00 12.32
N ASP A 154 -0.15 2.21 13.04
CA ASP A 154 -0.62 0.90 12.57
C ASP A 154 -1.47 1.02 11.30
N ILE A 155 -2.33 2.02 11.23
CA ILE A 155 -3.17 2.31 10.05
C ILE A 155 -2.30 2.68 8.85
N ILE A 156 -1.37 3.63 9.00
CA ILE A 156 -0.46 4.02 7.91
C ILE A 156 0.34 2.82 7.41
N ALA A 157 0.91 2.03 8.32
CA ALA A 157 1.72 0.87 7.94
C ALA A 157 0.90 -0.20 7.20
N ALA A 158 -0.31 -0.50 7.69
CA ALA A 158 -1.19 -1.46 7.05
C ALA A 158 -1.74 -0.96 5.70
N ASP A 159 -2.05 0.34 5.58
CA ASP A 159 -2.46 0.93 4.29
C ASP A 159 -1.32 1.00 3.29
N ALA A 160 -0.08 1.27 3.73
CA ALA A 160 1.10 1.13 2.90
C ALA A 160 1.24 -0.31 2.40
N LEU A 161 1.04 -1.31 3.26
CA LEU A 161 1.12 -2.72 2.89
C LEU A 161 0.12 -3.11 1.78
N THR A 162 -1.07 -2.48 1.72
CA THR A 162 -2.03 -2.74 0.62
C THR A 162 -1.50 -2.35 -0.75
N SER A 163 -0.68 -1.29 -0.82
CA SER A 163 -0.03 -0.86 -2.05
C SER A 163 1.10 -1.82 -2.46
N TYR A 164 1.70 -2.53 -1.49
CA TYR A 164 2.72 -3.56 -1.70
C TYR A 164 2.16 -4.97 -1.95
N ALA A 165 0.84 -5.16 -2.04
CA ALA A 165 0.24 -6.49 -2.17
C ALA A 165 0.79 -7.32 -3.33
N LYS A 166 0.96 -6.72 -4.52
CA LYS A 166 1.54 -7.39 -5.69
C LYS A 166 3.05 -7.63 -5.52
N VAL A 167 3.79 -6.67 -4.96
CA VAL A 167 5.21 -6.80 -4.63
C VAL A 167 5.47 -7.97 -3.68
N LEU A 168 4.58 -8.20 -2.70
CA LEU A 168 4.66 -9.37 -1.82
C LEU A 168 4.41 -10.68 -2.56
N GLY A 169 3.48 -10.68 -3.52
CA GLY A 169 3.26 -11.81 -4.43
C GLY A 169 4.51 -12.11 -5.26
N ASP A 170 5.16 -11.08 -5.81
CA ASP A 170 6.37 -11.22 -6.61
C ASP A 170 7.61 -11.60 -5.79
N LEU A 171 7.69 -11.14 -4.54
CA LEU A 171 8.67 -11.61 -3.57
C LEU A 171 8.49 -13.11 -3.34
N PHE A 172 7.25 -13.59 -3.17
CA PHE A 172 6.99 -15.02 -3.04
C PHE A 172 7.32 -15.79 -4.32
N VAL A 173 6.94 -15.30 -5.51
CA VAL A 173 7.28 -15.92 -6.78
C VAL A 173 8.81 -16.04 -6.93
N THR A 174 9.54 -14.98 -6.59
CA THR A 174 11.00 -14.97 -6.57
C THR A 174 11.55 -16.08 -5.67
N LEU A 175 11.11 -16.12 -4.40
CA LEU A 175 11.55 -17.14 -3.44
C LEU A 175 11.17 -18.56 -3.90
N CYS A 176 9.97 -18.74 -4.43
CA CYS A 176 9.51 -20.03 -4.92
C CYS A 176 10.37 -20.52 -6.09
N MET A 177 10.72 -19.65 -7.04
CA MET A 177 11.61 -19.99 -8.14
C MET A 177 13.01 -20.36 -7.61
N MET A 178 13.58 -19.57 -6.68
CA MET A 178 14.88 -19.85 -6.05
C MET A 178 14.99 -21.25 -5.41
N PHE A 179 13.90 -21.76 -4.83
CA PHE A 179 13.86 -23.06 -4.15
C PHE A 179 13.27 -24.19 -5.01
N THR A 180 12.96 -23.92 -6.28
CA THR A 180 12.53 -24.92 -7.27
C THR A 180 13.58 -25.04 -8.38
N HIS A 181 13.44 -26.01 -9.28
CA HIS A 181 14.35 -26.20 -10.41
C HIS A 181 14.18 -25.13 -11.52
N ARG A 182 13.95 -23.86 -11.15
CA ARG A 182 13.75 -22.74 -12.09
C ARG A 182 14.60 -21.54 -11.68
N HIS A 183 15.06 -20.77 -12.65
CA HIS A 183 15.87 -19.59 -12.39
C HIS A 183 14.99 -18.39 -12.00
N SER A 184 15.30 -17.75 -10.88
CA SER A 184 14.62 -16.54 -10.38
C SER A 184 14.78 -15.30 -11.27
N THR A 185 15.73 -15.35 -12.21
CA THR A 185 15.95 -14.32 -13.24
C THR A 185 15.29 -14.62 -14.58
N ALA A 186 14.68 -15.81 -14.74
CA ALA A 186 13.85 -16.15 -15.89
C ALA A 186 12.50 -15.42 -15.85
N HIS A 187 11.67 -15.65 -16.87
CA HIS A 187 10.29 -15.16 -16.89
C HIS A 187 9.55 -15.54 -15.59
N PRO A 188 8.92 -14.59 -14.87
CA PRO A 188 8.21 -14.84 -13.62
C PRO A 188 7.17 -15.97 -13.73
N HIS A 189 7.36 -17.05 -12.97
CA HIS A 189 6.40 -18.16 -12.92
C HIS A 189 5.34 -17.92 -11.84
N ARG A 190 4.26 -17.18 -12.19
CA ARG A 190 3.20 -16.80 -11.23
C ARG A 190 2.33 -17.96 -10.73
N ALA A 191 2.49 -19.16 -11.30
CA ALA A 191 1.90 -20.41 -10.79
C ALA A 191 2.86 -21.21 -9.88
N CYS A 192 4.05 -20.68 -9.58
CA CYS A 192 4.97 -21.29 -8.62
C CYS A 192 4.30 -21.36 -7.24
N GLY A 193 4.25 -22.54 -6.63
CA GLY A 193 3.51 -22.78 -5.38
C GLY A 193 2.01 -23.04 -5.58
N GLY A 194 1.54 -23.20 -6.82
CA GLY A 194 0.15 -23.52 -7.17
C GLY A 194 -0.73 -22.29 -7.41
N ALA A 195 -1.96 -22.52 -7.89
CA ALA A 195 -2.87 -21.46 -8.32
C ALA A 195 -3.40 -20.56 -7.19
N ILE A 196 -3.24 -20.98 -5.93
CA ILE A 196 -3.92 -20.37 -4.77
C ILE A 196 -2.97 -19.52 -3.92
N VAL A 197 -1.69 -19.88 -3.82
CA VAL A 197 -0.78 -19.26 -2.84
C VAL A 197 -0.51 -17.79 -3.15
N VAL A 198 -0.20 -17.44 -4.40
CA VAL A 198 0.04 -16.04 -4.80
C VAL A 198 -1.20 -15.16 -4.57
N PRO A 199 -2.42 -15.54 -5.00
CA PRO A 199 -3.65 -14.81 -4.66
C PRO A 199 -3.87 -14.64 -3.15
N LEU A 200 -3.61 -15.67 -2.34
CA LEU A 200 -3.72 -15.55 -0.89
C LEU A 200 -2.74 -14.52 -0.33
N ILE A 201 -1.49 -14.50 -0.79
CA ILE A 201 -0.49 -13.52 -0.36
C ILE A 201 -0.92 -12.09 -0.75
N ILE A 202 -1.42 -11.90 -1.96
CA ILE A 202 -1.96 -10.62 -2.42
C ILE A 202 -3.17 -10.18 -1.57
N ALA A 203 -3.96 -11.12 -1.04
CA ALA A 203 -5.11 -10.84 -0.18
C ALA A 203 -4.73 -10.48 1.28
N ILE A 204 -3.55 -10.87 1.77
CA ILE A 204 -3.13 -10.65 3.17
C ILE A 204 -3.25 -9.18 3.60
N PRO A 205 -2.76 -8.18 2.86
CA PRO A 205 -2.84 -6.79 3.30
C PRO A 205 -4.28 -6.27 3.47
N SER A 206 -5.17 -6.63 2.54
CA SER A 206 -6.60 -6.29 2.63
C SER A 206 -7.28 -7.03 3.79
N LEU A 207 -6.88 -8.27 4.08
CA LEU A 207 -7.37 -9.03 5.23
C LEU A 207 -6.93 -8.39 6.56
N ILE A 208 -5.68 -7.95 6.66
CA ILE A 208 -5.17 -7.20 7.82
C ILE A 208 -6.06 -5.98 8.09
N ARG A 209 -6.34 -5.17 7.06
CA ARG A 209 -7.17 -3.97 7.19
C ARG A 209 -8.63 -4.30 7.50
N LEU A 210 -9.21 -5.31 6.85
CA LEU A 210 -10.56 -5.80 7.16
C LEU A 210 -10.65 -6.16 8.66
N ARG A 211 -9.71 -6.96 9.16
CA ARG A 211 -9.67 -7.37 10.56
C ARG A 211 -9.52 -6.17 11.49
N GLN A 212 -8.65 -5.22 11.16
CA GLN A 212 -8.49 -3.98 11.93
C GLN A 212 -9.81 -3.22 12.05
N CYS A 213 -10.50 -3.01 10.93
CA CYS A 213 -11.78 -2.31 10.88
C CYS A 213 -12.88 -3.03 11.68
N LEU A 214 -12.97 -4.36 11.59
CA LEU A 214 -13.94 -5.15 12.35
C LEU A 214 -13.67 -5.11 13.86
N ILE A 215 -12.40 -5.19 14.28
CA ILE A 215 -12.03 -5.07 15.69
C ILE A 215 -12.44 -3.71 16.24
N GLU A 216 -12.19 -2.61 15.51
CA GLU A 216 -12.58 -1.27 15.93
C GLU A 216 -14.10 -1.09 16.03
N TYR A 217 -14.86 -1.64 15.06
CA TYR A 217 -16.31 -1.66 15.14
C TYR A 217 -16.80 -2.38 16.41
N LEU A 218 -16.25 -3.55 16.70
CA LEU A 218 -16.60 -4.31 17.91
C LEU A 218 -16.19 -3.58 19.19
N ARG A 219 -15.05 -2.87 19.21
CA ARG A 219 -14.61 -2.03 20.33
C ARG A 219 -15.64 -0.93 20.62
N ILE A 220 -16.05 -0.16 19.61
CA ILE A 220 -17.06 0.90 19.78
C ILE A 220 -18.40 0.31 20.23
N ARG A 221 -18.86 -0.76 19.57
CA ARG A 221 -20.12 -1.42 19.92
C ARG A 221 -20.13 -1.92 21.37
N ASN A 222 -19.03 -2.51 21.83
CA ASN A 222 -18.91 -2.99 23.20
C ASN A 222 -18.80 -1.82 24.21
N GLY A 223 -18.11 -0.72 23.83
CA GLY A 223 -18.07 0.50 24.61
C GLY A 223 -19.48 1.08 24.84
N ASN A 224 -20.25 1.25 23.76
CA ASN A 224 -21.63 1.77 23.82
C ASN A 224 -22.56 0.86 24.63
N LYS A 225 -22.41 -0.47 24.52
CA LYS A 225 -23.16 -1.42 25.36
C LYS A 225 -22.84 -1.28 26.84
N ARG A 226 -21.59 -1.02 27.19
CA ARG A 226 -21.15 -0.85 28.60
C ARG A 226 -21.60 0.48 29.18
N SER A 227 -21.57 1.56 28.40
CA SER A 227 -22.01 2.88 28.83
C SER A 227 -23.54 3.05 28.79
N GLY A 228 -24.26 2.20 28.05
CA GLY A 228 -25.70 2.33 27.86
C GLY A 228 -26.12 3.47 26.92
N ALA A 229 -25.15 4.16 26.30
CA ALA A 229 -25.36 5.31 25.43
C ALA A 229 -24.37 5.30 24.26
N VAL A 230 -24.78 5.91 23.14
CA VAL A 230 -23.90 6.09 21.98
C VAL A 230 -22.90 7.19 22.29
N GLY A 231 -21.60 6.85 22.37
CA GLY A 231 -20.54 7.80 22.62
C GLY A 231 -20.28 8.76 21.45
N SER A 232 -19.33 9.68 21.63
CA SER A 232 -18.93 10.67 20.60
C SER A 232 -18.42 10.05 19.29
N SER A 233 -17.97 8.79 19.31
CA SER A 233 -17.57 8.04 18.12
C SER A 233 -18.74 7.38 17.37
N GLY A 234 -19.99 7.69 17.77
CA GLY A 234 -21.21 7.13 17.19
C GLY A 234 -21.35 5.63 17.44
N TRP A 235 -22.18 4.97 16.63
CA TRP A 235 -22.42 3.53 16.73
C TRP A 235 -21.33 2.66 16.07
N GLY A 236 -20.31 3.29 15.45
CA GLY A 236 -19.17 2.62 14.81
C GLY A 236 -19.36 2.27 13.33
N GLY A 237 -20.42 2.74 12.68
CA GLY A 237 -20.74 2.43 11.27
C GLY A 237 -19.62 2.76 10.29
N GLN A 238 -18.82 3.81 10.53
CA GLN A 238 -17.67 4.15 9.69
C GLN A 238 -16.63 3.03 9.66
N HIS A 239 -16.40 2.32 10.77
CA HIS A 239 -15.46 1.20 10.77
C HIS A 239 -15.98 0.02 9.95
N LEU A 240 -17.29 -0.24 9.96
CA LEU A 240 -17.90 -1.26 9.11
C LEU A 240 -17.85 -0.87 7.62
N ALA A 241 -18.08 0.40 7.31
CA ALA A 241 -17.92 0.92 5.95
C ALA A 241 -16.46 0.73 5.48
N ASN A 242 -15.48 1.03 6.33
CA ASN A 242 -14.07 0.81 6.00
C ASN A 242 -13.74 -0.69 5.84
N ALA A 243 -14.34 -1.55 6.67
CA ALA A 243 -14.23 -3.00 6.51
C ALA A 243 -14.75 -3.45 5.13
N LEU A 244 -15.90 -2.94 4.70
CA LEU A 244 -16.46 -3.23 3.38
C LEU A 244 -15.55 -2.75 2.25
N LYS A 245 -14.88 -1.60 2.41
CA LYS A 245 -13.87 -1.11 1.45
C LYS A 245 -12.79 -2.16 1.22
N TYR A 246 -12.14 -2.65 2.26
CA TYR A 246 -11.09 -3.67 2.09
C TYR A 246 -11.63 -5.04 1.67
N ALA A 247 -12.85 -5.40 2.11
CA ALA A 247 -13.50 -6.63 1.67
C ALA A 247 -13.79 -6.65 0.17
N SER A 248 -14.07 -5.48 -0.44
CA SER A 248 -14.33 -5.36 -1.87
C SER A 248 -13.13 -5.74 -2.76
N ALA A 249 -11.92 -5.86 -2.20
CA ALA A 249 -10.75 -6.34 -2.93
C ALA A 249 -10.76 -7.86 -3.16
N PHE A 250 -11.40 -8.65 -2.28
CA PHE A 250 -11.35 -10.11 -2.37
C PHE A 250 -12.01 -10.67 -3.64
N PRO A 251 -13.21 -10.21 -4.06
CA PRO A 251 -13.77 -10.65 -5.33
C PRO A 251 -12.85 -10.37 -6.52
N VAL A 252 -12.18 -9.21 -6.55
CA VAL A 252 -11.22 -8.88 -7.61
C VAL A 252 -10.07 -9.89 -7.64
N ILE A 253 -9.46 -10.17 -6.47
CA ILE A 253 -8.33 -11.10 -6.35
C ILE A 253 -8.75 -12.53 -6.72
N THR A 254 -9.90 -13.00 -6.22
CA THR A 254 -10.41 -14.35 -6.50
C THR A 254 -10.72 -14.52 -7.98
N LEU A 255 -11.40 -13.56 -8.61
CA LEU A 255 -11.74 -13.63 -10.03
C LEU A 255 -10.49 -13.53 -10.92
N SER A 256 -9.48 -12.74 -10.53
CA SER A 256 -8.15 -12.73 -11.16
C SER A 256 -7.42 -14.08 -11.05
N ALA A 257 -7.62 -14.83 -9.96
CA ALA A 257 -7.05 -16.17 -9.80
C ALA A 257 -7.77 -17.19 -10.68
N LEU A 258 -9.11 -17.15 -10.70
CA LEU A 258 -9.93 -18.06 -11.51
C LEU A 258 -9.64 -17.92 -13.00
N GLN A 259 -9.50 -16.69 -13.50
CA GLN A 259 -9.13 -16.44 -14.90
C GLN A 259 -7.73 -16.96 -15.29
N ARG A 260 -6.85 -17.29 -14.32
CA ARG A 260 -5.51 -17.85 -14.58
C ARG A 260 -5.45 -19.36 -14.45
N GLY A 261 -6.22 -19.93 -13.53
CA GLY A 261 -6.03 -21.32 -13.08
C GLY A 261 -7.09 -22.30 -13.54
N GLU A 262 -8.27 -21.84 -13.94
CA GLU A 262 -9.41 -22.72 -14.23
C GLU A 262 -10.03 -22.40 -15.59
N ASP A 263 -10.40 -23.44 -16.33
CA ASP A 263 -11.28 -23.30 -17.49
C ASP A 263 -12.66 -22.83 -17.01
N PRO A 264 -13.12 -21.62 -17.39
CA PRO A 264 -14.41 -21.10 -16.93
C PRO A 264 -15.59 -22.02 -17.27
N ALA A 265 -15.47 -22.87 -18.30
CA ALA A 265 -16.48 -23.85 -18.65
C ALA A 265 -16.78 -24.84 -17.50
N LYS A 266 -15.78 -25.18 -16.67
CA LYS A 266 -15.97 -26.03 -15.47
C LYS A 266 -16.83 -25.37 -14.39
N LEU A 267 -16.87 -24.04 -14.37
CA LEU A 267 -17.71 -23.24 -13.47
C LEU A 267 -19.09 -22.94 -14.08
N GLY A 268 -19.41 -23.49 -15.26
CA GLY A 268 -20.64 -23.19 -15.99
C GLY A 268 -20.70 -21.74 -16.49
N MET A 269 -19.55 -21.08 -16.67
CA MET A 269 -19.46 -19.66 -17.02
C MET A 269 -18.59 -19.47 -18.27
N SER A 270 -18.93 -18.50 -19.13
CA SER A 270 -18.05 -18.13 -20.25
C SER A 270 -16.88 -17.26 -19.75
N GLU A 271 -15.74 -17.29 -20.45
CA GLU A 271 -14.61 -16.37 -20.21
C GLU A 271 -15.05 -14.91 -20.22
N THR A 272 -15.95 -14.54 -21.15
CA THR A 272 -16.50 -13.18 -21.26
C THR A 272 -17.31 -12.80 -20.01
N THR A 273 -18.12 -13.72 -19.49
CA THR A 273 -18.90 -13.49 -18.27
C THR A 273 -17.97 -13.33 -17.07
N LEU A 274 -16.94 -14.17 -16.96
CA LEU A 274 -15.95 -14.10 -15.88
C LEU A 274 -15.17 -12.77 -15.90
N PHE A 275 -14.77 -12.32 -17.09
CA PHE A 275 -14.12 -11.02 -17.28
C PHE A 275 -15.04 -9.84 -16.94
N ARG A 276 -16.31 -9.87 -17.36
CA ARG A 276 -17.30 -8.82 -17.02
C ARG A 276 -17.58 -8.76 -15.52
N LEU A 277 -17.67 -9.91 -14.87
CA LEU A 277 -17.85 -9.99 -13.41
C LEU A 277 -16.63 -9.43 -12.68
N TRP A 278 -15.43 -9.75 -13.15
CA TRP A 278 -14.19 -9.16 -12.63
C TRP A 278 -14.18 -7.64 -12.79
N LEU A 279 -14.47 -7.12 -13.99
CA LEU A 279 -14.56 -5.68 -14.24
C LEU A 279 -15.58 -4.97 -13.34
N PHE A 280 -16.72 -5.61 -13.07
CA PHE A 280 -17.73 -5.06 -12.15
C PHE A 280 -17.17 -4.89 -10.73
N PHE A 281 -16.48 -5.90 -10.19
CA PHE A 281 -15.86 -5.78 -8.86
C PHE A 281 -14.66 -4.84 -8.85
N VAL A 282 -13.90 -4.76 -9.94
CA VAL A 282 -12.85 -3.75 -10.14
C VAL A 282 -13.44 -2.35 -10.05
N PHE A 283 -14.56 -2.10 -10.72
CA PHE A 283 -15.26 -0.81 -10.67
C PHE A 283 -15.70 -0.49 -9.23
N ILE A 284 -16.40 -1.41 -8.56
CA ILE A 284 -16.85 -1.20 -7.17
C ILE A 284 -15.66 -0.89 -6.25
N ASN A 285 -14.61 -1.72 -6.30
CA ASN A 285 -13.44 -1.55 -5.45
C ASN A 285 -12.76 -0.20 -5.71
N SER A 286 -12.54 0.15 -6.98
CA SER A 286 -11.80 1.36 -7.35
C SER A 286 -12.57 2.62 -6.95
N PHE A 287 -13.86 2.71 -7.28
CA PHE A 287 -14.66 3.89 -6.97
C PHE A 287 -14.96 4.02 -5.48
N TYR A 288 -15.25 2.92 -4.77
CA TYR A 288 -15.47 3.00 -3.34
C TYR A 288 -14.20 3.40 -2.59
N SER A 289 -13.06 2.84 -3.00
CA SER A 289 -11.80 3.18 -2.39
C SER A 289 -11.38 4.63 -2.70
N PHE A 290 -11.61 5.12 -3.93
CA PHE A 290 -11.39 6.53 -4.29
C PHE A 290 -12.26 7.49 -3.46
N TYR A 291 -13.55 7.19 -3.33
CA TYR A 291 -14.44 7.95 -2.43
C TYR A 291 -13.87 7.99 -1.02
N TRP A 292 -13.39 6.85 -0.51
CA TRP A 292 -12.84 6.76 0.83
C TRP A 292 -11.63 7.66 1.03
N ASP A 293 -10.68 7.64 0.09
CA ASP A 293 -9.46 8.43 0.23
C ASP A 293 -9.79 9.94 0.27
N VAL A 294 -10.67 10.40 -0.63
CA VAL A 294 -11.09 11.81 -0.68
C VAL A 294 -11.94 12.21 0.53
N ALA A 295 -13.02 11.49 0.79
CA ALA A 295 -14.04 11.90 1.78
C ALA A 295 -13.65 11.57 3.22
N LYS A 296 -12.91 10.48 3.46
CA LYS A 296 -12.67 9.96 4.82
C LYS A 296 -11.22 10.12 5.26
N ASP A 297 -10.28 9.74 4.41
CA ASP A 297 -8.85 9.80 4.75
C ASP A 297 -8.30 11.23 4.68
N TRP A 298 -8.69 11.99 3.65
CA TRP A 298 -8.31 13.40 3.49
C TRP A 298 -9.33 14.38 4.05
N ASP A 299 -10.51 13.90 4.44
CA ASP A 299 -11.56 14.71 5.09
C ASP A 299 -12.01 15.90 4.24
N LEU A 300 -12.12 15.67 2.92
CA LEU A 300 -12.52 16.69 1.96
C LEU A 300 -14.03 16.69 1.74
N SER A 301 -14.59 17.86 1.46
CA SER A 301 -16.04 18.09 1.35
C SER A 301 -16.60 17.87 -0.06
N LEU A 302 -15.79 17.33 -0.99
CA LEU A 302 -16.15 17.13 -2.41
C LEU A 302 -17.43 16.30 -2.59
N PHE A 303 -17.65 15.32 -1.72
CA PHE A 303 -18.81 14.42 -1.73
C PHE A 303 -19.83 14.73 -0.62
N SER A 304 -19.66 15.86 0.08
CA SER A 304 -20.61 16.33 1.09
C SER A 304 -21.81 17.03 0.44
N SER A 305 -22.79 17.43 1.25
CA SER A 305 -23.96 18.18 0.78
C SER A 305 -23.55 19.46 0.04
N ALA A 306 -24.39 19.93 -0.89
CA ALA A 306 -24.11 21.14 -1.66
C ALA A 306 -23.82 22.36 -0.77
N ARG A 307 -24.46 22.44 0.41
CA ARG A 307 -24.23 23.50 1.39
C ARG A 307 -22.79 23.48 1.93
N VAL A 308 -22.29 22.31 2.34
CA VAL A 308 -20.94 22.17 2.88
C VAL A 308 -19.90 22.33 1.78
N ARG A 309 -20.11 21.68 0.63
CA ARG A 309 -19.18 21.71 -0.50
C ARG A 309 -18.98 23.12 -1.09
N ASN A 310 -20.05 23.92 -1.11
CA ASN A 310 -20.05 25.29 -1.65
C ASN A 310 -19.95 26.37 -0.56
N SER A 311 -19.50 26.01 0.65
CA SER A 311 -19.31 26.99 1.73
C SER A 311 -18.33 28.10 1.28
N PRO A 312 -18.62 29.38 1.53
CA PRO A 312 -17.71 30.47 1.19
C PRO A 312 -16.49 30.53 2.11
N GLU A 313 -16.47 29.79 3.22
CA GLU A 313 -15.39 29.82 4.21
C GLU A 313 -14.11 29.09 3.76
N HIS A 314 -14.21 28.26 2.72
CA HIS A 314 -13.10 27.44 2.24
C HIS A 314 -13.26 27.15 0.75
N PRO A 315 -12.17 26.77 0.03
CA PRO A 315 -12.29 26.43 -1.38
C PRO A 315 -13.25 25.26 -1.62
N TRP A 316 -13.80 25.21 -2.83
CA TRP A 316 -14.82 24.26 -3.24
C TRP A 316 -14.41 22.81 -2.98
N GLY A 317 -15.20 22.08 -2.21
CA GLY A 317 -14.94 20.67 -1.92
C GLY A 317 -13.68 20.38 -1.10
N LEU A 318 -12.98 21.40 -0.58
CA LEU A 318 -11.85 21.24 0.33
C LEU A 318 -12.26 21.47 1.78
N ARG A 319 -11.33 21.21 2.71
CA ARG A 319 -11.49 21.42 4.15
C ARG A 319 -11.05 22.83 4.56
N ARG A 320 -11.66 23.37 5.63
CA ARG A 320 -11.38 24.72 6.14
C ARG A 320 -9.94 24.91 6.61
N TYR A 321 -9.42 23.95 7.37
CA TYR A 321 -8.06 24.03 7.93
C TYR A 321 -7.09 23.18 7.11
N ARG A 322 -6.10 23.84 6.53
CA ARG A 322 -5.09 23.26 5.64
C ARG A 322 -3.73 23.87 5.96
N TYR A 323 -2.71 23.02 5.98
CA TYR A 323 -1.29 23.35 6.08
C TYR A 323 -0.62 23.39 4.70
N PHE A 324 -1.14 22.67 3.70
CA PHE A 324 -0.74 22.90 2.32
C PHE A 324 -1.51 24.14 1.79
N HIS A 325 -0.82 25.25 1.62
CA HIS A 325 -1.47 26.52 1.28
C HIS A 325 -2.03 26.56 -0.15
N ALA A 326 -1.35 25.89 -1.10
CA ALA A 326 -1.79 25.80 -2.48
C ALA A 326 -2.98 24.83 -2.60
N SER A 327 -4.14 25.34 -3.00
CA SER A 327 -5.36 24.53 -3.17
C SER A 327 -5.24 23.57 -4.34
N GLU A 328 -4.46 23.97 -5.34
CA GLU A 328 -4.11 23.23 -6.55
C GLU A 328 -3.48 21.89 -6.20
N LEU A 329 -2.70 21.80 -5.11
CA LEU A 329 -2.10 20.55 -4.66
C LEU A 329 -3.16 19.52 -4.25
N TYR A 330 -4.26 19.94 -3.61
CA TYR A 330 -5.34 19.02 -3.25
C TYR A 330 -6.06 18.51 -4.49
N TYR A 331 -6.41 19.40 -5.42
CA TYR A 331 -7.09 19.00 -6.65
C TYR A 331 -6.21 18.12 -7.54
N ALA A 332 -4.92 18.43 -7.64
CA ALA A 332 -3.94 17.60 -8.33
C ALA A 332 -3.85 16.21 -7.67
N THR A 333 -3.81 16.13 -6.34
CA THR A 333 -3.79 14.86 -5.62
C THR A 333 -5.07 14.06 -5.81
N ILE A 334 -6.25 14.69 -5.80
CA ILE A 334 -7.52 14.02 -6.12
C ILE A 334 -7.47 13.42 -7.52
N LEU A 335 -7.01 14.20 -8.51
CA LEU A 335 -6.94 13.75 -9.91
C LEU A 335 -5.93 12.59 -10.06
N VAL A 336 -4.73 12.74 -9.51
CA VAL A 336 -3.68 11.71 -9.56
C VAL A 336 -4.14 10.44 -8.87
N ASP A 337 -4.77 10.53 -7.70
CA ASP A 337 -5.31 9.34 -7.03
C ASP A 337 -6.39 8.67 -7.87
N PHE A 338 -7.34 9.43 -8.43
CA PHE A 338 -8.37 8.88 -9.31
C PHE A 338 -7.76 8.09 -10.47
N LEU A 339 -6.84 8.71 -11.23
CA LEU A 339 -6.21 8.09 -12.39
C LEU A 339 -5.44 6.83 -12.01
N LEU A 340 -4.60 6.89 -10.98
CA LEU A 340 -3.80 5.74 -10.54
C LEU A 340 -4.68 4.64 -9.91
N ARG A 341 -5.79 4.98 -9.25
CA ARG A 341 -6.73 3.98 -8.72
C ARG A 341 -7.33 3.12 -9.80
N MET A 342 -7.70 3.73 -10.93
CA MET A 342 -8.27 3.00 -12.06
C MET A 342 -7.27 2.00 -12.65
N THR A 343 -5.97 2.20 -12.42
CA THR A 343 -4.91 1.25 -12.83
C THR A 343 -4.61 0.16 -11.79
N TRP A 344 -5.12 0.26 -10.55
CA TRP A 344 -4.78 -0.68 -9.47
C TRP A 344 -5.08 -2.14 -9.83
N SER A 345 -6.22 -2.40 -10.45
CA SER A 345 -6.63 -3.77 -10.82
C SER A 345 -5.90 -4.30 -12.05
N PHE A 346 -5.32 -3.43 -12.87
CA PHE A 346 -4.62 -3.85 -14.10
C PHE A 346 -3.44 -4.77 -13.77
N LYS A 347 -2.68 -4.51 -12.69
CA LYS A 347 -1.60 -5.41 -12.24
C LYS A 347 -2.04 -6.83 -11.83
N LEU A 348 -3.34 -7.04 -11.63
CA LEU A 348 -3.95 -8.33 -11.30
C LEU A 348 -4.62 -8.96 -12.53
N SER A 349 -4.63 -8.29 -13.67
CA SER A 349 -5.25 -8.78 -14.89
C SER A 349 -4.39 -9.90 -15.50
N PRO A 350 -4.95 -11.11 -15.68
CA PRO A 350 -4.27 -12.23 -16.35
C PRO A 350 -3.88 -11.92 -17.79
N HIS A 351 -4.66 -11.05 -18.45
CA HIS A 351 -4.41 -10.68 -19.84
C HIS A 351 -3.09 -9.89 -19.99
N LEU A 352 -2.59 -9.22 -18.96
CA LEU A 352 -1.28 -8.57 -19.00
C LEU A 352 -0.13 -9.58 -18.83
N ASP A 353 -0.37 -10.70 -18.15
CA ASP A 353 0.63 -11.75 -17.93
C ASP A 353 0.92 -12.55 -19.22
N HIS A 354 0.01 -12.56 -20.20
CA HIS A 354 0.13 -13.35 -21.43
C HIS A 354 0.95 -12.67 -22.54
N PHE A 355 1.24 -11.37 -22.40
CA PHE A 355 2.05 -10.63 -23.35
C PHE A 355 3.44 -10.38 -22.75
N ASN A 356 4.44 -11.12 -23.23
CA ASN A 356 5.85 -11.06 -22.79
C ASN A 356 6.44 -9.63 -22.78
N ASP A 357 5.87 -8.68 -23.53
CA ASP A 357 6.30 -7.28 -23.58
C ASP A 357 5.74 -6.39 -22.45
N LEU A 358 4.88 -6.90 -21.56
CA LEU A 358 4.18 -6.11 -20.55
C LEU A 358 4.76 -6.21 -19.13
N GLU A 359 5.81 -7.01 -18.90
CA GLU A 359 6.48 -7.10 -17.59
C GLU A 359 7.00 -5.74 -17.10
N GLY A 360 7.50 -4.90 -18.00
CA GLY A 360 7.86 -3.51 -17.71
C GLY A 360 6.66 -2.65 -17.31
N GLY A 361 5.50 -2.91 -17.91
CA GLY A 361 4.23 -2.26 -17.57
C GLY A 361 3.71 -2.67 -16.18
N ILE A 362 3.79 -3.95 -15.82
CA ILE A 362 3.44 -4.44 -14.48
C ILE A 362 4.32 -3.76 -13.43
N PHE A 363 5.64 -3.74 -13.65
CA PHE A 363 6.58 -3.05 -12.77
C PHE A 363 6.27 -1.56 -12.62
N LEU A 364 5.98 -0.88 -13.74
CA LEU A 364 5.59 0.54 -13.72
C LEU A 364 4.32 0.77 -12.88
N ILE A 365 3.29 -0.08 -13.03
CA ILE A 365 2.05 0.03 -12.24
C ILE A 365 2.34 -0.19 -10.75
N GLU A 366 3.23 -1.11 -10.38
CA GLU A 366 3.63 -1.29 -8.99
C GLU A 366 4.36 -0.05 -8.42
N VAL A 367 5.29 0.53 -9.18
CA VAL A 367 5.96 1.79 -8.81
C VAL A 367 4.95 2.92 -8.66
N LEU A 368 4.01 3.06 -9.60
CA LEU A 368 2.97 4.08 -9.56
C LEU A 368 2.00 3.87 -8.38
N GLU A 369 1.70 2.64 -7.98
CA GLU A 369 0.88 2.37 -6.81
C GLU A 369 1.60 2.77 -5.51
N VAL A 370 2.92 2.54 -5.40
CA VAL A 370 3.72 3.03 -4.27
C VAL A 370 3.82 4.55 -4.28
N PHE A 371 3.97 5.17 -5.45
CA PHE A 371 3.97 6.62 -5.62
C PHE A 371 2.62 7.25 -5.22
N ARG A 372 1.49 6.66 -5.62
CA ARG A 372 0.15 7.10 -5.21
C ARG A 372 0.03 7.09 -3.69
N ARG A 373 0.44 6.00 -3.03
CA ARG A 373 0.43 5.89 -1.57
C ARG A 373 1.37 6.89 -0.91
N TRP A 374 2.53 7.16 -1.50
CA TRP A 374 3.46 8.18 -1.04
C TRP A 374 2.81 9.57 -0.99
N ILE A 375 2.08 9.96 -2.05
CA ILE A 375 1.28 11.20 -2.06
C ILE A 375 0.20 11.14 -0.99
N TRP A 376 -0.57 10.05 -0.93
CA TRP A 376 -1.68 9.90 0.01
C TRP A 376 -1.25 10.11 1.48
N ILE A 377 -0.04 9.68 1.86
CA ILE A 377 0.47 9.82 3.24
C ILE A 377 0.58 11.29 3.65
N PHE A 378 1.01 12.20 2.77
CA PHE A 378 1.09 13.63 3.08
C PHE A 378 -0.25 14.18 3.55
N PHE A 379 -1.30 13.94 2.76
CA PHE A 379 -2.65 14.44 3.03
C PHE A 379 -3.30 13.69 4.20
N ARG A 380 -3.09 12.38 4.33
CA ARG A 380 -3.60 11.63 5.49
C ARG A 380 -3.02 12.13 6.80
N VAL A 381 -1.70 12.36 6.84
CA VAL A 381 -0.99 12.85 8.03
C VAL A 381 -1.39 14.28 8.35
N GLU A 382 -1.49 15.14 7.35
CA GLU A 382 -2.00 16.50 7.50
C GLU A 382 -3.44 16.51 8.04
N THR A 383 -4.29 15.59 7.59
CA THR A 383 -5.66 15.44 8.10
C THR A 383 -5.68 15.02 9.56
N GLU A 384 -4.87 14.02 9.93
CA GLU A 384 -4.77 13.59 11.33
C GLU A 384 -4.22 14.70 12.24
N TRP A 385 -3.24 15.46 11.76
CA TRP A 385 -2.69 16.61 12.49
C TRP A 385 -3.74 17.68 12.77
N VAL A 386 -4.56 18.01 11.77
CA VAL A 386 -5.67 18.97 11.96
C VAL A 386 -6.67 18.46 12.97
N ARG A 387 -7.08 17.18 12.89
CA ARG A 387 -8.04 16.57 13.84
C ARG A 387 -7.56 16.63 15.28
N ASN A 388 -6.26 16.38 15.52
CA ASN A 388 -5.68 16.41 16.86
C ASN A 388 -5.48 17.83 17.44
N ASN A 389 -5.25 18.84 16.59
CA ASN A 389 -4.93 20.20 17.05
C ASN A 389 -6.11 21.18 17.01
N ARG A 390 -7.15 20.90 16.22
CA ARG A 390 -8.31 21.79 16.05
C ARG A 390 -9.66 21.10 16.30
N GLY A 391 -9.64 19.82 16.67
CA GLY A 391 -10.84 18.98 16.74
C GLY A 391 -11.23 18.42 15.37
N PRO A 392 -12.10 17.39 15.33
CA PRO A 392 -12.61 16.85 14.08
C PRO A 392 -13.42 17.92 13.32
N ALA A 393 -13.60 17.75 12.00
CA ALA A 393 -14.51 18.61 11.24
C ALA A 393 -15.91 18.58 11.91
N PRO A 394 -16.68 19.68 11.88
CA PRO A 394 -17.99 19.76 12.54
C PRO A 394 -18.93 18.58 12.21
N ASP A 395 -18.79 17.99 11.02
CA ASP A 395 -19.63 16.91 10.54
C ASP A 395 -19.24 15.50 11.06
N ASP A 396 -18.09 15.35 11.73
CA ASP A 396 -17.75 14.12 12.47
C ASP A 396 -18.55 14.00 13.78
N ILE A 397 -19.25 15.08 14.18
CA ILE A 397 -20.21 15.12 15.30
C ILE A 397 -21.64 14.79 14.80
N LEU A 398 -21.91 14.91 13.50
CA LEU A 398 -23.26 14.84 12.93
C LEU A 398 -23.85 13.42 12.73
N LEU A 399 -23.18 12.37 13.21
CA LEU A 399 -23.83 11.07 13.42
C LEU A 399 -24.25 10.83 14.88
N GLY A 400 -24.03 11.81 15.77
CA GLY A 400 -24.44 11.77 17.18
C GLY A 400 -25.56 12.76 17.56
N GLU A 401 -25.82 13.79 16.75
CA GLU A 401 -26.88 14.78 17.03
C GLU A 401 -28.03 14.69 16.03
N TYR A 402 -28.79 13.60 16.10
CA TYR A 402 -30.19 13.58 15.69
C TYR A 402 -31.01 13.23 16.94
N GLY A 403 -31.26 14.23 17.79
CA GLY A 403 -32.00 14.00 19.03
C GLY A 403 -31.98 15.10 20.07
N LYS A 404 -31.93 16.37 19.69
CA LYS A 404 -32.41 17.48 20.54
C LYS A 404 -33.03 18.53 19.62
N TYR A 405 -34.28 18.29 19.24
CA TYR A 405 -35.18 19.39 18.98
C TYR A 405 -35.62 19.92 20.34
N ASP A 406 -35.53 21.23 20.47
CA ASP A 406 -35.98 22.04 21.58
C ASP A 406 -37.39 21.64 22.02
N VAL A 407 -37.50 21.32 23.31
CA VAL A 407 -38.74 21.42 24.07
C VAL A 407 -38.37 22.22 25.32
N ASP A 408 -39.19 23.22 25.61
CA ASP A 408 -39.10 24.27 26.64
C ASP A 408 -38.28 25.48 26.13
N ASP A 409 -38.86 26.59 25.67
CA ASP A 409 -40.02 27.38 26.15
C ASP A 409 -40.63 28.24 25.01
#